data_AF-T0Z8L1-F1
#
_entry.id   AF-T0Z8L1-F1
#
_cell.length_a   1.000
_cell.length_b   1.000
_cell.length_c   1.000
_cell.angle_alpha   90.00
_cell.angle_beta   90.00
_cell.angle_gamma   90.00
#
_symmetry.space_group_name_H-M   'P 1'
#
loop_
_entity.id
_entity.type
_entity.pdbx_description
1 polymer ?
#
loop_
_entity_poly.entity_id
_entity_poly.type
_entity_poly.pdbx_seq_one_letter_code
_entity_poly.pdbx_strand_id
1 'polypeptide(L)'
;MLCEMCGKEVDVTVRIRIEGTILSVGPECEKFGTRIDPVPAAPGPTRANRPIGGPATRVGATGRRMEERDLYTEIGELELAPDWSKRVRVAREALAWTPDDLAKKLNEKKSVVLKIESGGFRPPDA
;
A
#
# COMPACT_ATOMS: atom_id res chain seq x y z
N MET A 1 -15.44 1.78 -30.33
CA MET A 1 -14.69 1.94 -29.06
C MET A 1 -15.55 1.42 -27.92
N LEU A 2 -14.97 0.86 -26.86
CA LEU A 2 -15.73 0.28 -25.75
C LEU A 2 -16.04 1.34 -24.68
N CYS A 3 -17.28 1.39 -24.19
CA CYS A 3 -17.65 2.23 -23.05
C CYS A 3 -17.21 1.58 -21.73
N GLU A 4 -16.36 2.25 -20.94
CA GLU A 4 -15.84 1.74 -19.66
C GLU A 4 -16.88 1.69 -18.53
N MET A 5 -18.07 2.26 -18.74
CA MET A 5 -19.13 2.32 -17.74
C MET A 5 -20.25 1.29 -17.97
N CYS A 6 -20.61 1.03 -19.23
CA CYS A 6 -21.71 0.12 -19.58
C CYS A 6 -21.31 -1.03 -20.52
N GLY A 7 -20.06 -1.08 -20.99
CA GLY A 7 -19.53 -2.16 -21.83
C GLY A 7 -20.08 -2.22 -23.26
N LYS A 8 -20.91 -1.26 -23.70
CA LYS A 8 -21.39 -1.19 -25.09
C LYS A 8 -20.28 -0.70 -26.03
N GLU A 9 -20.28 -1.20 -27.26
CA GLU A 9 -19.49 -0.60 -28.34
C GLU A 9 -20.18 0.65 -28.88
N VAL A 10 -19.44 1.75 -28.93
CA VAL A 10 -19.88 3.07 -29.40
C VAL A 10 -18.85 3.69 -30.34
N ASP A 11 -19.32 4.51 -31.28
CA ASP A 11 -18.46 5.17 -32.26
C ASP A 11 -17.65 6.31 -31.65
N VAL A 12 -18.20 6.98 -30.63
CA VAL A 12 -17.60 8.14 -29.97
C VAL A 12 -17.60 7.93 -28.46
N THR A 13 -16.46 8.24 -27.83
CA THR A 13 -16.30 8.23 -26.37
C THR A 13 -15.89 9.60 -25.87
N VAL A 14 -16.43 10.01 -24.72
CA VAL A 14 -16.11 11.24 -24.00
C VAL A 14 -15.43 10.88 -22.69
N ARG A 15 -14.42 11.68 -22.28
CA ARG A 15 -13.78 11.51 -20.98
C ARG A 15 -14.57 12.23 -19.89
N ILE A 16 -14.99 11.48 -18.87
CA ILE A 16 -15.70 12.01 -17.72
C ILE A 16 -15.00 11.62 -16.42
N ARG A 17 -15.18 12.43 -15.36
CA ARG A 17 -14.75 12.12 -14.01
C ARG A 17 -15.94 11.63 -13.18
N ILE A 18 -15.81 10.44 -12.59
CA ILE A 18 -16.75 9.85 -11.62
C ILE A 18 -15.94 9.47 -10.38
N GLU A 19 -16.32 9.98 -9.20
CA GLU A 19 -15.72 9.65 -7.89
C GLU A 19 -14.17 9.65 -7.87
N GLY A 20 -13.55 10.61 -8.58
CA GLY A 20 -12.10 10.78 -8.64
C GLY A 20 -11.38 9.97 -9.73
N THR A 21 -12.08 9.08 -10.43
CA THR A 21 -11.54 8.30 -11.55
C THR A 21 -11.97 8.93 -12.89
N ILE A 22 -11.10 8.86 -13.89
CA ILE A 22 -11.38 9.35 -15.24
C ILE A 22 -11.69 8.15 -16.13
N LEU A 23 -12.89 8.12 -16.70
CA LEU A 23 -13.37 7.05 -17.57
C LEU A 23 -13.69 7.56 -18.97
N SER A 24 -13.50 6.72 -19.98
CA SER A 24 -13.91 6.95 -21.36
C SER A 24 -15.25 6.27 -21.62
N VAL A 25 -16.30 7.06 -21.79
CA VAL A 25 -17.68 6.56 -21.83
C VAL A 25 -18.42 7.00 -23.09
N GLY A 26 -19.46 6.26 -23.47
CA GLY A 26 -20.36 6.67 -24.56
C GLY A 26 -21.33 7.80 -24.16
N PRO A 27 -22.09 8.35 -25.12
CA PRO A 27 -22.98 9.50 -24.91
C PRO A 27 -24.06 9.25 -23.84
N GLU A 28 -24.59 8.02 -23.77
CA GLU A 28 -25.60 7.63 -22.76
C GLU A 28 -25.06 7.66 -21.32
N CYS A 29 -23.75 7.48 -21.18
CA CYS A 29 -23.05 7.34 -19.90
C CYS A 29 -22.38 8.65 -19.45
N GLU A 30 -22.30 9.67 -20.31
CA GLU A 30 -21.72 10.97 -19.99
C GLU A 30 -22.41 11.64 -18.79
N LYS A 31 -23.73 11.44 -18.65
CA LYS A 31 -24.57 12.01 -17.58
C LYS A 31 -24.19 11.61 -16.15
N PHE A 32 -23.41 10.55 -15.97
CA PHE A 32 -23.03 10.04 -14.64
C PHE A 32 -21.77 10.68 -14.08
N GLY A 33 -21.08 11.52 -14.86
CA GLY A 33 -19.88 12.21 -14.43
C GLY A 33 -19.80 13.63 -14.92
N THR A 34 -18.67 14.27 -14.62
CA THR A 34 -18.34 15.61 -15.11
C THR A 34 -17.39 15.51 -16.28
N ARG A 35 -17.72 16.16 -17.40
CA ARG A 35 -16.88 16.17 -18.60
C ARG A 35 -15.55 16.87 -18.29
N ILE A 36 -14.45 16.24 -18.72
CA ILE A 36 -13.12 16.83 -18.65
C ILE A 36 -12.72 17.23 -20.06
N ASP A 37 -12.57 18.54 -20.29
CA ASP A 37 -11.96 19.01 -21.52
C ASP A 37 -10.47 18.63 -21.52
N PRO A 38 -9.92 18.18 -22.66
CA PRO A 38 -8.49 17.96 -22.79
C PRO A 38 -7.78 19.27 -22.48
N VAL A 39 -6.98 19.28 -21.42
CA VAL A 39 -6.08 20.39 -21.13
C VAL A 39 -5.18 20.55 -22.37
N PRO A 40 -5.13 21.73 -23.01
CA PRO A 40 -4.20 21.94 -24.10
C PRO A 40 -2.81 21.63 -23.57
N ALA A 41 -2.13 20.68 -24.21
CA ALA A 41 -0.74 20.39 -23.89
C ALA A 41 0.01 21.72 -23.90
N ALA A 42 0.49 22.16 -22.73
CA ALA A 42 1.40 23.28 -22.66
C ALA A 42 2.52 23.00 -23.67
N PRO A 43 2.95 23.98 -24.49
CA PRO A 43 4.01 23.76 -25.46
C PRO A 43 5.24 23.26 -24.70
N GLY A 44 5.56 21.98 -24.87
CA GLY A 44 6.76 21.40 -24.29
C GLY A 44 7.98 22.18 -24.78
N PRO A 45 9.03 22.33 -23.96
CA PRO A 45 10.22 23.04 -24.37
C PRO A 45 10.77 22.39 -25.64
N THR A 46 11.01 23.22 -26.63
CA THR A 46 11.60 22.84 -27.91
C THR A 46 12.83 21.96 -27.68
N ARG A 47 12.86 20.79 -28.34
CA ARG A 47 14.06 19.96 -28.44
C ARG A 47 15.15 20.77 -29.13
N ALA A 48 15.98 21.46 -28.36
CA ALA A 48 17.22 22.04 -28.84
C ALA A 48 18.22 20.90 -29.08
N ASN A 49 18.40 20.58 -30.35
CA ASN A 49 19.46 19.72 -30.85
C ASN A 49 20.82 20.36 -30.49
N ARG A 50 21.55 19.81 -29.51
CA ARG A 50 22.96 20.18 -29.25
C ARG A 50 23.83 18.95 -29.47
N PRO A 51 24.86 19.02 -30.34
CA PRO A 51 25.73 17.89 -30.58
C PRO A 51 26.78 17.73 -29.48
N ILE A 52 26.97 16.46 -29.12
CA ILE A 52 28.18 15.72 -28.69
C ILE A 52 29.33 16.53 -28.06
N GLY A 53 29.60 16.21 -26.79
CA GLY A 53 30.88 16.42 -26.12
C GLY A 53 30.91 15.64 -24.80
N GLY A 54 31.39 14.38 -24.83
CA GLY A 54 31.87 13.70 -23.62
C GLY A 54 33.34 14.07 -23.35
N PRO A 55 34.06 13.47 -22.37
CA PRO A 55 33.63 12.60 -21.26
C PRO A 55 34.15 13.11 -19.88
N ALA A 56 33.42 12.90 -18.78
CA ALA A 56 33.97 12.78 -17.42
C ALA A 56 32.85 12.70 -16.37
N THR A 57 32.69 11.50 -15.80
CA THR A 57 32.61 11.25 -14.36
C THR A 57 32.09 12.41 -13.49
N ARG A 58 30.77 12.51 -13.37
CA ARG A 58 30.11 12.98 -12.14
C ARG A 58 29.03 11.98 -11.72
N VAL A 59 29.44 10.72 -11.66
CA VAL A 59 28.78 9.72 -10.82
C VAL A 59 29.27 10.02 -9.41
N GLY A 60 28.54 10.84 -8.67
CA GLY A 60 28.95 11.24 -7.34
C GLY A 60 27.92 12.11 -6.64
N ALA A 61 27.30 11.52 -5.61
CA ALA A 61 26.62 12.19 -4.50
C ALA A 61 25.14 12.60 -4.69
N THR A 62 24.31 11.69 -5.20
CA THR A 62 22.94 11.48 -4.67
C THR A 62 22.62 9.98 -4.68
N GLY A 63 23.56 9.20 -4.14
CA GLY A 63 23.44 7.76 -3.94
C GLY A 63 22.50 7.36 -2.79
N ARG A 64 21.39 8.07 -2.61
CA ARG A 64 20.19 7.41 -2.07
C ARG A 64 19.45 6.90 -3.28
N ARG A 65 20.03 5.86 -3.89
CA ARG A 65 19.26 4.88 -4.65
C ARG A 65 18.13 4.53 -3.70
N MET A 66 16.93 4.95 -4.04
CA MET A 66 15.73 4.50 -3.38
C MET A 66 15.74 3.01 -3.68
N GLU A 67 16.35 2.23 -2.79
CA GLU A 67 16.29 0.80 -2.81
C GLU A 67 14.79 0.52 -2.78
N GLU A 68 14.27 0.00 -3.88
CA GLU A 68 12.91 -0.49 -3.93
C GLU A 68 12.86 -1.52 -2.81
N ARG A 69 12.19 -1.14 -1.71
CA ARG A 69 12.02 -2.03 -0.58
C ARG A 69 11.29 -3.25 -1.11
N ASP A 70 12.03 -4.34 -1.23
CA ASP A 70 11.48 -5.59 -1.66
C ASP A 70 10.61 -6.12 -0.51
N LEU A 71 9.31 -5.86 -0.62
CA LEU A 71 8.31 -6.27 0.36
C LEU A 71 8.34 -7.78 0.58
N TYR A 72 8.76 -8.58 -0.42
CA TYR A 72 8.88 -10.03 -0.26
C TYR A 72 10.12 -10.45 0.53
N THR A 73 11.19 -9.64 0.53
CA THR A 73 12.39 -9.86 1.34
C THR A 73 12.21 -9.32 2.78
N GLU A 74 11.41 -8.26 2.96
CA GLU A 74 11.07 -7.72 4.31
C GLU A 74 10.04 -8.58 5.06
N ILE A 75 9.11 -9.26 4.37
CA ILE A 75 8.22 -10.29 4.95
C ILE A 75 8.99 -11.64 5.09
N GLY A 76 10.31 -11.56 5.32
CA GLY A 76 11.12 -12.74 5.57
C GLY A 76 10.68 -13.41 6.87
N GLU A 77 10.12 -14.62 6.73
CA GLU A 77 10.26 -15.76 7.66
C GLU A 77 10.17 -15.40 9.17
N LEU A 78 9.27 -14.52 9.57
CA LEU A 78 9.01 -14.29 10.99
C LEU A 78 8.18 -15.44 11.54
N GLU A 79 8.85 -16.55 11.82
CA GLU A 79 8.25 -17.70 12.46
C GLU A 79 7.95 -17.41 13.93
N LEU A 80 6.78 -17.86 14.38
CA LEU A 80 6.41 -17.79 15.79
C LEU A 80 7.41 -18.60 16.63
N ALA A 81 8.15 -17.91 17.50
CA ALA A 81 9.12 -18.56 18.37
C ALA A 81 8.47 -19.69 19.20
N PRO A 82 9.08 -20.88 19.33
CA PRO A 82 8.47 -22.02 20.00
C PRO A 82 8.13 -21.79 21.48
N ASP A 83 8.87 -20.90 22.16
CA ASP A 83 8.67 -20.52 23.57
C ASP A 83 7.85 -19.22 23.74
N TRP A 84 7.00 -18.86 22.77
CA TRP A 84 6.21 -17.63 22.79
C TRP A 84 5.37 -17.48 24.08
N SER A 85 4.77 -18.56 24.57
CA SER A 85 3.93 -18.56 25.78
C SER A 85 4.72 -18.15 27.03
N LYS A 86 5.92 -18.70 27.19
CA LYS A 86 6.84 -18.35 28.29
C LYS A 86 7.30 -16.90 28.18
N ARG A 87 7.62 -16.43 26.97
CA ARG A 87 8.05 -15.04 26.73
C ARG A 87 6.98 -14.03 27.15
N VAL A 88 5.71 -14.30 26.80
CA VAL A 88 4.58 -13.44 27.21
C VAL A 88 4.46 -13.39 28.73
N ARG A 89 4.54 -14.55 29.40
CA ARG A 89 4.46 -14.63 30.86
C ARG A 89 5.59 -13.87 31.55
N VAL A 90 6.84 -14.09 31.12
CA VAL A 90 8.02 -13.41 31.67
C VAL A 90 7.93 -11.90 31.48
N ALA A 91 7.51 -11.43 30.29
CA ALA A 91 7.31 -10.01 30.04
C ALA A 91 6.23 -9.41 30.95
N ARG A 92 5.09 -10.10 31.12
CA ARG A 92 4.02 -9.65 32.03
C ARG A 92 4.51 -9.55 33.48
N GLU A 93 5.26 -10.55 33.95
CA GLU A 93 5.82 -10.57 35.30
C GLU A 93 6.89 -9.48 35.50
N ALA A 94 7.72 -9.21 34.50
CA ALA A 94 8.70 -8.12 34.52
C ALA A 94 8.04 -6.73 34.60
N LEU A 95 6.84 -6.59 34.04
CA LEU A 95 6.01 -5.38 34.12
C LEU A 95 5.16 -5.31 35.39
N ALA A 96 5.24 -6.32 36.27
CA ALA A 96 4.39 -6.48 37.46
C ALA A 96 2.88 -6.39 37.17
N TRP A 97 2.46 -6.84 35.97
CA TRP A 97 1.06 -6.78 35.55
C TRP A 97 0.31 -8.06 35.93
N THR A 98 -0.96 -7.90 36.34
CA THR A 98 -1.86 -9.05 36.45
C THR A 98 -2.33 -9.48 35.05
N PRO A 99 -2.79 -10.73 34.86
CA PRO A 99 -3.39 -11.15 33.59
C PRO A 99 -4.58 -10.28 33.17
N ASP A 100 -5.30 -9.69 34.15
CA ASP A 100 -6.40 -8.75 33.89
C ASP A 100 -5.91 -7.41 33.34
N ASP A 101 -4.75 -6.92 33.79
CA ASP A 101 -4.19 -5.66 33.32
C ASP A 101 -3.64 -5.79 31.89
N LEU A 102 -2.98 -6.92 31.60
CA LEU A 102 -2.54 -7.23 30.23
C LEU A 102 -3.74 -7.40 29.28
N ALA A 103 -4.80 -8.07 29.74
CA ALA A 103 -6.04 -8.24 28.98
C ALA A 103 -6.71 -6.89 28.65
N LYS A 104 -6.80 -5.98 29.63
CA LYS A 104 -7.32 -4.61 29.41
C LYS A 104 -6.50 -3.83 28.39
N LYS A 105 -5.16 -3.97 28.41
CA LYS A 105 -4.27 -3.28 27.46
C LYS A 105 -4.39 -3.84 26.04
N LEU A 106 -4.59 -5.14 25.91
CA LEU A 106 -4.80 -5.81 24.62
C LEU A 106 -6.25 -5.73 24.12
N ASN A 107 -7.17 -5.16 24.91
CA ASN A 107 -8.61 -5.18 24.66
C ASN A 107 -9.16 -6.60 24.43
N GLU A 108 -8.64 -7.56 25.20
CA GLU A 108 -8.97 -8.98 25.11
C GLU A 108 -9.53 -9.50 26.43
N LYS A 109 -10.15 -10.68 26.41
CA LYS A 109 -10.63 -11.33 27.63
C LYS A 109 -9.46 -11.92 28.43
N LYS A 110 -9.54 -11.86 29.78
CA LYS A 110 -8.57 -12.54 30.68
C LYS A 110 -8.33 -14.00 30.30
N SER A 111 -9.40 -14.71 29.92
CA SER A 111 -9.33 -16.12 29.53
C SER A 111 -8.49 -16.35 28.28
N VAL A 112 -8.39 -15.38 27.37
CA VAL A 112 -7.53 -15.46 26.18
C VAL A 112 -6.06 -15.32 26.59
N VAL A 113 -5.73 -14.33 27.43
CA VAL A 113 -4.36 -14.13 27.95
C VAL A 113 -3.86 -15.37 28.70
N LEU A 114 -4.71 -15.99 29.53
CA LEU A 114 -4.35 -17.23 30.22
C LEU A 114 -4.09 -18.41 29.27
N LYS A 115 -4.85 -18.52 28.17
CA LYS A 115 -4.64 -19.54 27.14
C LYS A 115 -3.37 -19.28 26.32
N ILE A 116 -3.01 -18.01 26.11
CA ILE A 116 -1.76 -17.59 25.49
C ILE A 116 -0.59 -18.01 26.39
N GLU A 117 -0.62 -17.63 27.67
CA GLU A 117 0.46 -17.96 28.62
C GLU A 117 0.61 -19.47 28.87
N SER A 118 -0.47 -20.26 28.74
CA SER A 118 -0.42 -21.72 28.86
C SER A 118 -0.04 -22.45 27.57
N GLY A 119 0.09 -21.75 26.44
CA GLY A 119 0.39 -22.34 25.13
C GLY A 119 -0.82 -22.96 24.41
N GLY A 120 -2.02 -22.87 25.00
CA GLY A 120 -3.25 -23.43 24.43
C GLY A 120 -3.91 -22.57 23.33
N PHE A 121 -3.40 -21.37 23.07
CA PHE A 121 -3.87 -20.49 22.01
C PHE A 121 -2.71 -19.94 21.19
N ARG A 122 -2.48 -20.53 20.01
CA ARG A 122 -1.50 -20.03 19.05
C ARG A 122 -2.04 -18.76 18.40
N PRO A 123 -1.32 -17.61 18.49
CA PRO A 123 -1.69 -16.42 17.74
C PRO A 123 -1.74 -16.72 16.24
N PRO A 124 -2.68 -16.11 15.48
CA PRO A 124 -2.73 -16.29 14.03
C PRO A 124 -1.42 -15.81 13.39
N ASP A 125 -0.95 -16.53 12.37
CA ASP A 125 0.19 -16.10 11.56
C ASP A 125 -0.26 -14.85 10.77
N ALA A 126 0.58 -13.80 10.77
CA ALA A 126 0.29 -12.48 10.19
C ALA A 126 0.75 -12.39 8.73
#